data_AF-A0A836Q207-F1
#
_entry.id   AF-A0A836Q207-F1
#
_cell.length_a   1.000
_cell.length_b   1.000
_cell.length_c   1.000
_cell.angle_alpha   90.00
_cell.angle_beta   90.00
_cell.angle_gamma   90.00
#
_symmetry.space_group_name_H-M   'P 1'
#
loop_
_entity.id
_entity.type
_entity.pdbx_description
1 polymer ?
#
loop_
_entity_poly.entity_id
_entity_poly.type
_entity_poly.pdbx_seq_one_letter_code
_entity_poly.pdbx_strand_id
1 'polypeptide(L)'
;DAYDAALVIGDRALTVDAEWSKNAERIDLGQWWSTNFKVPMVFGVWAARKTWREGNSDTFEHLSRELQTARDLGLGPLFENVLDQAEKRTALSRKRLERYFLDELDYCLEEEHLAGLALFKEQLTKHSLL
;
A
#
# COMPACT_ATOMS: atom_id res chain seq x y z
N ASP A 1 23.00 -6.63 -19.58
CA ASP A 1 22.70 -6.38 -18.16
C ASP A 1 23.09 -7.58 -17.32
N ALA A 2 23.43 -7.38 -16.04
CA ALA A 2 23.96 -8.42 -15.14
C ALA A 2 22.88 -9.23 -14.39
N TYR A 3 21.60 -8.92 -14.61
CA TYR A 3 20.46 -9.55 -13.94
C TYR A 3 19.28 -9.69 -14.91
N ASP A 4 18.52 -10.78 -14.76
CA ASP A 4 17.36 -11.10 -15.62
C ASP A 4 16.05 -10.45 -15.15
N ALA A 5 15.98 -10.04 -13.87
CA ALA A 5 14.78 -9.44 -13.28
C ALA A 5 15.13 -8.48 -12.13
N ALA A 6 14.19 -7.57 -11.81
CA ALA A 6 14.29 -6.65 -10.68
C ALA A 6 12.97 -6.57 -9.91
N LEU A 7 13.05 -6.55 -8.58
CA LEU A 7 11.94 -6.26 -7.67
C LEU A 7 12.06 -4.83 -7.17
N VAL A 8 11.01 -4.03 -7.32
CA VAL A 8 10.96 -2.63 -6.90
C VAL A 8 9.64 -2.32 -6.19
N ILE A 9 9.68 -1.41 -5.22
CA ILE A 9 8.50 -0.95 -4.46
C ILE A 9 8.50 0.59 -4.33
N GLY A 10 7.36 1.15 -3.89
CA GLY A 10 7.20 2.57 -3.61
C GLY A 10 7.37 3.47 -4.84
N ASP A 11 7.78 4.72 -4.62
CA ASP A 11 7.96 5.73 -5.68
C ASP A 11 8.87 5.24 -6.80
N ARG A 12 9.90 4.43 -6.48
CA ARG A 12 10.80 3.88 -7.48
C ARG A 12 10.07 2.95 -8.45
N ALA A 13 9.17 2.09 -7.96
CA ALA A 13 8.37 1.23 -8.82
C ALA A 13 7.49 2.05 -9.76
N LEU A 14 6.83 3.09 -9.24
CA LEU A 14 5.95 3.95 -10.05
C LEU A 14 6.70 4.75 -11.11
N THR A 15 7.89 5.25 -10.80
CA THR A 15 8.69 6.10 -11.71
C THR A 15 9.34 5.32 -12.84
N VAL A 16 9.74 4.08 -12.60
CA VAL A 16 10.38 3.24 -13.65
C VAL A 16 9.38 2.46 -14.50
N ASP A 17 8.16 2.27 -14.01
CA ASP A 17 7.15 1.38 -14.59
C ASP A 17 6.98 1.57 -16.10
N ALA A 18 6.75 2.81 -16.53
CA ALA A 18 6.50 3.14 -17.93
C ALA A 18 7.73 2.94 -18.83
N GLU A 19 8.94 3.09 -18.30
CA GLU A 19 10.17 2.87 -19.06
C GLU A 19 10.52 1.39 -19.15
N TRP A 20 10.50 0.70 -18.00
CA TRP A 20 10.91 -0.71 -17.90
C TRP A 20 9.92 -1.63 -18.61
N SER A 21 8.61 -1.33 -18.56
CA SER A 21 7.59 -2.12 -19.26
C SER A 21 7.70 -2.10 -20.79
N LYS A 22 8.57 -1.26 -21.37
CA LYS A 22 8.86 -1.27 -22.82
C LYS A 22 9.81 -2.39 -23.20
N ASN A 23 10.67 -2.82 -22.27
CA ASN A 23 11.79 -3.71 -22.54
C ASN A 23 11.76 -4.98 -21.67
N ALA A 24 10.89 -5.04 -20.65
CA ALA A 24 10.75 -6.16 -19.74
C ALA A 24 9.27 -6.43 -19.41
N GLU A 25 8.97 -7.67 -19.03
CA GLU A 25 7.65 -8.04 -18.53
C GLU A 25 7.38 -7.35 -17.18
N ARG A 26 6.22 -6.71 -17.06
CA ARG A 26 5.75 -6.08 -15.82
C ARG A 26 4.87 -7.05 -15.05
N ILE A 27 5.31 -7.44 -13.85
CA ILE A 27 4.51 -8.24 -12.91
C ILE A 27 4.10 -7.37 -11.73
N ASP A 28 2.79 -7.14 -11.61
CA ASP A 28 2.21 -6.48 -10.44
C ASP A 28 1.92 -7.51 -9.35
N LEU A 29 2.64 -7.43 -8.22
CA LEU A 29 2.52 -8.42 -7.15
C LEU A 29 1.17 -8.35 -6.43
N GLY A 30 0.54 -7.17 -6.35
CA GLY A 30 -0.80 -7.02 -5.78
C GLY A 30 -1.84 -7.70 -6.65
N GLN A 31 -1.76 -7.47 -7.97
CA GLN A 31 -2.62 -8.13 -8.96
C GLN A 31 -2.38 -9.65 -9.01
N TRP A 32 -1.12 -10.08 -8.97
CA TRP A 32 -0.77 -11.50 -8.96
C TRP A 32 -1.36 -12.19 -7.73
N TRP A 33 -1.22 -11.59 -6.54
CA TRP A 33 -1.79 -12.12 -5.31
C TRP A 33 -3.32 -12.24 -5.38
N SER A 34 -4.01 -11.16 -5.72
CA SER A 34 -5.49 -11.17 -5.79
C SER A 34 -6.01 -12.13 -6.85
N THR A 35 -5.29 -12.28 -7.97
CA THR A 35 -5.64 -13.26 -9.02
C THR A 35 -5.51 -14.69 -8.54
N ASN A 36 -4.46 -15.03 -7.79
CA ASN A 36 -4.19 -16.40 -7.36
C ASN A 36 -4.95 -16.80 -6.09
N PHE A 37 -5.06 -15.89 -5.12
CA PHE A 37 -5.62 -16.18 -3.80
C PHE A 37 -7.03 -15.62 -3.56
N LYS A 38 -7.55 -14.80 -4.49
CA LYS A 38 -8.91 -14.25 -4.45
C LYS A 38 -9.22 -13.38 -3.22
N VAL A 39 -8.19 -12.83 -2.60
CA VAL A 39 -8.27 -11.90 -1.46
C VAL A 39 -7.31 -10.73 -1.70
N PRO A 40 -7.56 -9.54 -1.12
CA PRO A 40 -6.64 -8.41 -1.22
C PRO A 40 -5.26 -8.73 -0.62
N MET A 41 -4.22 -8.06 -1.14
CA MET A 41 -2.87 -8.09 -0.56
C MET A 41 -2.72 -6.94 0.42
N VAL A 42 -2.25 -7.21 1.65
CA VAL A 42 -2.00 -6.17 2.67
C VAL A 42 -0.50 -5.91 2.78
N PHE A 43 -0.04 -4.75 2.31
CA PHE A 43 1.38 -4.38 2.33
C PHE A 43 1.84 -3.68 3.61
N GLY A 44 0.94 -3.01 4.32
CA GLY A 44 1.28 -2.25 5.52
C GLY A 44 0.07 -1.98 6.40
N VAL A 45 0.31 -1.87 7.70
CA VAL A 45 -0.70 -1.53 8.72
C VAL A 45 -0.14 -0.52 9.71
N TRP A 46 -1.02 0.28 10.30
CA TRP A 46 -0.71 1.00 11.53
C TRP A 46 -0.87 0.05 12.72
N ALA A 47 0.17 -0.07 13.54
CA ALA A 47 0.17 -0.95 14.70
C ALA A 47 0.71 -0.24 15.94
N ALA A 48 0.10 -0.51 17.09
CA ALA A 48 0.59 -0.08 18.40
C ALA A 48 0.97 -1.29 19.26
N ARG A 49 1.99 -1.12 20.11
CA ARG A 49 2.34 -2.14 21.11
C ARG A 49 1.18 -2.32 22.09
N LYS A 50 0.82 -3.57 22.37
CA LYS A 50 -0.29 -3.91 23.30
C LYS A 50 -0.13 -3.22 24.66
N THR A 51 1.05 -3.34 25.26
CA THR A 51 1.38 -2.74 26.57
C THR A 51 1.29 -1.21 26.57
N TRP A 52 1.57 -0.56 25.44
CA TRP A 52 1.41 0.89 25.35
C TRP A 52 -0.07 1.27 25.29
N ARG A 53 -0.88 0.56 24.47
CA ARG A 53 -2.32 0.79 24.38
C ARG A 53 -3.02 0.60 25.73
N GLU A 54 -2.66 -0.44 26.48
CA GLU A 54 -3.23 -0.72 27.80
C GLU A 54 -3.07 0.44 28.80
N GLY A 55 -1.93 1.15 28.75
CA GLY A 55 -1.69 2.32 29.60
C GLY A 55 -2.15 3.66 29.00
N ASN A 56 -2.59 3.69 27.74
CA ASN A 56 -2.88 4.92 26.99
C ASN A 56 -4.12 4.78 26.11
N SER A 57 -5.20 4.16 26.61
CA SER A 57 -6.41 3.85 25.82
C SER A 57 -6.99 5.07 25.12
N ASP A 58 -7.16 6.18 25.84
CA ASP A 58 -7.79 7.39 25.29
C ASP A 58 -6.92 8.03 24.20
N THR A 59 -5.61 8.04 24.41
CA THR A 59 -4.64 8.51 23.40
C THR A 59 -4.63 7.61 22.17
N PHE A 60 -4.69 6.28 22.36
CA PHE A 60 -4.76 5.33 21.26
C PHE A 60 -6.02 5.54 20.41
N GLU A 61 -7.19 5.67 21.06
CA GLU A 61 -8.46 5.90 20.36
C GLU A 61 -8.48 7.27 19.66
N HIS A 62 -7.89 8.31 20.27
CA HIS A 62 -7.74 9.61 19.62
C HIS A 62 -6.86 9.52 18.37
N LEU A 63 -5.65 8.95 18.47
CA LEU A 63 -4.74 8.80 17.32
C LEU A 63 -5.34 7.94 16.21
N SER A 64 -6.07 6.87 16.56
CA SER A 64 -6.77 6.03 15.60
C SER A 64 -7.79 6.83 14.78
N ARG A 65 -8.57 7.71 15.44
CA ARG A 65 -9.51 8.61 14.76
C ARG A 65 -8.78 9.67 13.93
N GLU A 66 -7.72 10.27 14.45
CA GLU A 66 -6.96 11.29 13.71
C GLU A 66 -6.33 10.73 12.43
N LEU A 67 -5.82 9.49 12.45
CA LEU A 67 -5.29 8.83 11.25
C LEU A 67 -6.37 8.58 10.20
N GLN A 68 -7.57 8.17 10.62
CA GLN A 68 -8.72 7.98 9.72
C GLN A 68 -9.17 9.32 9.12
N THR A 69 -9.32 10.34 9.97
CA THR A 69 -9.67 11.70 9.52
C THR A 69 -8.63 12.25 8.55
N ALA A 70 -7.33 12.07 8.81
CA ALA A 70 -6.26 12.54 7.93
C ALA A 70 -6.30 11.84 6.56
N ARG A 71 -6.55 10.53 6.53
CA ARG A 71 -6.77 9.78 5.28
C ARG A 71 -7.95 10.36 4.51
N ASP A 72 -9.09 10.52 5.17
CA ASP A 72 -10.33 10.96 4.52
C ASP A 72 -10.22 12.39 4.00
N LEU A 73 -9.56 13.28 4.75
CA LEU A 73 -9.23 14.63 4.28
C LEU A 73 -8.30 14.59 3.07
N GLY A 74 -7.28 13.74 3.11
CA GLY A 74 -6.31 13.57 2.02
C GLY A 74 -6.92 13.02 0.75
N LEU A 75 -7.90 12.11 0.84
CA LEU A 75 -8.62 11.53 -0.31
C LEU A 75 -9.83 12.37 -0.76
N GLY A 76 -10.23 13.36 0.04
CA GLY A 76 -11.38 14.22 -0.25
C GLY A 76 -10.97 15.69 -0.42
N PRO A 77 -11.33 16.58 0.53
CA PRO A 77 -11.21 18.02 0.35
C PRO A 77 -9.78 18.53 0.13
N LEU A 78 -8.76 17.79 0.56
CA LEU A 78 -7.35 18.17 0.39
C LEU A 78 -6.66 17.41 -0.74
N PHE A 79 -7.37 16.63 -1.54
CA PHE A 79 -6.77 15.76 -2.54
C PHE A 79 -5.93 16.52 -3.58
N GLU A 80 -6.38 17.71 -3.99
CA GLU A 80 -5.61 18.60 -4.88
C GLU A 80 -4.25 18.99 -4.27
N ASN A 81 -4.21 19.28 -2.96
CA ASN A 81 -2.96 19.57 -2.26
C ASN A 81 -2.06 18.33 -2.14
N VAL A 82 -2.65 17.14 -1.97
CA VAL A 82 -1.90 15.87 -1.98
C VAL A 82 -1.23 15.67 -3.34
N LEU A 83 -1.96 15.89 -4.44
CA LEU A 83 -1.42 15.81 -5.80
C LEU A 83 -0.29 16.83 -6.03
N ASP A 84 -0.48 18.10 -5.64
CA ASP A 84 0.56 19.13 -5.75
C ASP A 84 1.89 18.72 -5.09
N GLN A 85 1.81 18.08 -3.92
CA GLN A 85 3.01 17.63 -3.19
C GLN A 85 3.61 16.36 -3.81
N ALA A 86 2.77 15.43 -4.26
CA ALA A 86 3.22 14.19 -4.88
C ALA A 86 3.90 14.45 -6.24
N GLU A 87 3.38 15.38 -7.05
CA GLU A 87 4.01 15.79 -8.32
C GLU A 87 5.42 16.34 -8.10
N LYS A 88 5.59 17.23 -7.10
CA LYS A 88 6.89 17.81 -6.75
C LYS A 88 7.92 16.76 -6.31
N ARG A 89 7.47 15.69 -5.64
CA ARG A 89 8.35 14.64 -5.10
C ARG A 89 8.72 13.56 -6.11
N THR A 90 7.83 13.23 -7.03
CA THR A 90 7.96 12.03 -7.87
C THR A 90 8.17 12.34 -9.36
N ALA A 91 7.86 13.56 -9.81
CA ALA A 91 7.79 13.95 -11.23
C ALA A 91 6.83 13.09 -12.07
N LEU A 92 5.93 12.34 -11.43
CA LEU A 92 4.82 11.65 -12.10
C LEU A 92 3.75 12.66 -12.49
N SER A 93 3.03 12.38 -13.58
CA SER A 93 1.90 13.23 -13.97
C SER A 93 0.76 13.13 -12.96
N ARG A 94 0.04 14.24 -12.77
CA ARG A 94 -1.18 14.28 -11.96
C ARG A 94 -2.13 13.10 -12.23
N LYS A 95 -2.43 12.82 -13.50
CA LYS A 95 -3.29 11.68 -13.89
C LYS A 95 -2.78 10.33 -13.39
N ARG A 96 -1.46 10.10 -13.38
CA ARG A 96 -0.88 8.85 -12.88
C ARG A 96 -1.02 8.75 -11.36
N LEU A 97 -0.83 9.86 -10.67
CA LEU A 97 -0.95 9.97 -9.21
C LEU A 97 -2.41 9.83 -8.76
N GLU A 98 -3.36 10.44 -9.47
CA GLU A 98 -4.79 10.27 -9.24
C GLU A 98 -5.19 8.80 -9.32
N ARG A 99 -4.84 8.14 -10.42
CA ARG A 99 -5.08 6.69 -10.57
C ARG A 99 -4.41 5.88 -9.46
N TYR A 100 -3.19 6.22 -9.08
CA TYR A 100 -2.49 5.52 -8.02
C TYR A 100 -3.22 5.63 -6.67
N PHE A 101 -3.59 6.85 -6.28
CA PHE A 101 -4.21 7.09 -4.97
C PHE A 101 -5.68 6.69 -4.90
N LEU A 102 -6.43 6.73 -6.01
CA LEU A 102 -7.87 6.45 -6.00
C LEU A 102 -8.22 5.03 -6.44
N ASP A 103 -7.47 4.47 -7.40
CA ASP A 103 -7.84 3.22 -8.06
C ASP A 103 -6.92 2.05 -7.69
N GLU A 104 -5.65 2.31 -7.37
CA GLU A 104 -4.62 1.27 -7.16
C GLU A 104 -4.29 1.05 -5.67
N LEU A 105 -4.62 1.99 -4.78
CA LEU A 105 -4.43 1.85 -3.34
C LEU A 105 -5.75 1.59 -2.63
N ASP A 106 -5.75 0.55 -1.80
CA ASP A 106 -6.79 0.28 -0.82
C ASP A 106 -6.29 0.68 0.58
N TYR A 107 -7.05 1.54 1.26
CA TYR A 107 -6.72 2.06 2.59
C TYR A 107 -7.60 1.49 3.70
N CYS A 108 -8.40 0.47 3.38
CA CYS A 108 -9.26 -0.22 4.33
C CYS A 108 -8.55 -1.43 4.96
N LEU A 109 -9.08 -1.87 6.09
CA LEU A 109 -8.66 -3.11 6.75
C LEU A 109 -9.91 -3.85 7.25
N GLU A 110 -10.67 -4.35 6.28
CA GLU A 110 -11.92 -5.08 6.52
C GLU A 110 -11.69 -6.60 6.60
N GLU A 111 -12.76 -7.37 6.73
CA GLU A 111 -12.70 -8.82 6.92
C GLU A 111 -11.91 -9.54 5.80
N GLU A 112 -12.09 -9.14 4.53
CA GLU A 112 -11.35 -9.72 3.40
C GLU A 112 -9.85 -9.39 3.45
N HIS A 113 -9.48 -8.23 3.97
CA HIS A 113 -8.09 -7.81 4.14
C HIS A 113 -7.44 -8.62 5.27
N LEU A 114 -8.16 -8.83 6.37
CA LEU A 114 -7.71 -9.68 7.47
C LEU A 114 -7.57 -11.14 7.03
N ALA A 115 -8.46 -11.64 6.18
CA ALA A 115 -8.34 -12.96 5.56
C ALA A 115 -7.08 -13.04 4.67
N GLY A 116 -6.82 -12.01 3.86
CA GLY A 116 -5.59 -11.89 3.06
C GLY A 116 -4.32 -11.93 3.92
N LEU A 117 -4.30 -11.17 5.02
CA LEU A 117 -3.16 -11.16 5.94
C LEU A 117 -2.94 -12.51 6.64
N ALA A 118 -4.02 -13.17 7.06
CA ALA A 118 -3.95 -14.50 7.65
C ALA A 118 -3.42 -15.55 6.66
N LEU A 119 -3.91 -15.51 5.42
CA LEU A 119 -3.46 -16.39 4.34
C LEU A 119 -1.99 -16.15 3.99
N PHE A 120 -1.56 -14.89 3.94
CA PHE A 120 -0.15 -14.56 3.71
C PHE A 120 0.76 -15.18 4.78
N LYS A 121 0.38 -15.09 6.05
CA LYS A 121 1.10 -15.75 7.16
C LYS A 121 1.15 -17.27 6.99
N GLU A 122 0.05 -17.89 6.54
CA GLU A 122 0.02 -19.33 6.24
C GLU A 122 1.03 -19.69 5.15
N GLN A 123 1.05 -18.94 4.04
CA GLN A 123 2.02 -19.17 2.96
C GLN A 123 3.46 -19.01 3.46
N LEU A 124 3.76 -17.97 4.25
CA LEU A 124 5.09 -17.78 4.82
C LEU A 124 5.50 -18.97 5.71
N THR A 125 4.59 -19.47 6.56
CA THR A 125 4.85 -20.63 7.42
C THR A 125 5.10 -21.89 6.58
N LYS A 126 4.25 -22.15 5.59
CA LYS A 126 4.37 -23.29 4.66
C LYS A 126 5.70 -23.30 3.93
N HIS A 127 6.24 -22.13 3.62
CA HIS A 127 7.53 -21.97 2.93
C HIS A 127 8.71 -21.70 3.87
N SER A 128 8.52 -21.81 5.19
CA SER A 128 9.57 -21.60 6.21
C SER A 128 10.23 -20.21 6.16
N LEU A 129 9.42 -19.19 5.88
CA LEU A 129 9.82 -17.77 5.88
C LEU A 129 9.44 -17.04 7.18
N LEU A 130 8.76 -17.73 8.10
CA LEU A 130 8.42 -17.30 9.46
C LEU A 130 8.58 -18.47 10.44
#